data_AF-A0A9D6H9K7-F1
#
_entry.id   AF-A0A9D6H9K7-F1
#
_cell.length_a   1.000
_cell.length_b   1.000
_cell.length_c   1.000
_cell.angle_alpha   90.00
_cell.angle_beta   90.00
_cell.angle_gamma   90.00
#
_symmetry.space_group_name_H-M   'P 1'
#
loop_
_entity.id
_entity.type
_entity.pdbx_description
1 polymer ?
#
loop_
_entity_poly.entity_id
_entity_poly.type
_entity_poly.pdbx_seq_one_letter_code
_entity_poly.pdbx_strand_id
1 'polypeptide(L)'
;MTAKSAIERWFNEKGYGGLMLPDGWYGRPFDNMHRLVSISERDGQLELFVDGPELVLRFEGLASVKKEGADLVLGPFVELAVVSSQTGTRVYKGGTVTFKTLSL
;
A
#
# COMPACT_ATOMS: atom_id res chain seq x y z
N MET A 1 -1.01 17.88 4.76
CA MET A 1 -0.13 16.70 4.71
C MET A 1 -0.41 16.00 3.40
N THR A 2 0.60 15.64 2.61
CA THR A 2 0.42 14.94 1.33
C THR A 2 0.23 13.44 1.56
N ALA A 3 -0.29 12.72 0.55
CA ALA A 3 -0.39 11.26 0.60
C ALA A 3 0.99 10.63 0.88
N LYS A 4 2.02 11.03 0.12
CA LYS A 4 3.40 10.59 0.31
C LYS A 4 3.89 10.77 1.75
N SER A 5 3.81 11.98 2.30
CA SER A 5 4.33 12.26 3.65
C SER A 5 3.56 11.53 4.76
N ALA A 6 2.25 11.25 4.57
CA ALA A 6 1.47 10.45 5.51
C ALA A 6 1.91 8.98 5.51
N ILE A 7 2.18 8.41 4.33
CA ILE A 7 2.63 7.03 4.16
C ILE A 7 4.04 6.87 4.75
N GLU A 8 4.99 7.73 4.36
CA GLU A 8 6.37 7.71 4.88
C GLU A 8 6.38 7.79 6.40
N ARG A 9 5.59 8.70 6.97
CA ARG A 9 5.48 8.84 8.43
C ARG A 9 4.98 7.56 9.09
N TRP A 10 3.93 6.93 8.55
CA TRP A 10 3.38 5.71 9.14
C TRP A 10 4.40 4.56 9.08
N PHE A 11 5.07 4.36 7.94
CA PHE A 11 6.10 3.32 7.81
C PHE A 11 7.34 3.60 8.67
N ASN A 12 7.73 4.87 8.86
CA ASN A 12 8.81 5.22 9.79
C ASN A 12 8.44 4.93 11.25
N GLU A 13 7.17 5.10 11.62
CA GLU A 13 6.68 4.80 12.98
C GLU A 13 6.49 3.29 13.22
N LYS A 14 6.05 2.53 12.21
CA LYS A 14 5.69 1.10 12.36
C LYS A 14 6.76 0.12 11.88
N GLY A 15 7.67 0.55 11.01
CA GLY A 15 8.67 -0.29 10.34
C GLY A 15 8.09 -1.14 9.21
N TYR A 16 6.97 -1.82 9.45
CA TYR A 16 6.33 -2.74 8.51
C TYR A 16 4.79 -2.69 8.61
N GLY A 17 4.12 -3.25 7.62
CA GLY A 17 2.67 -3.42 7.62
C GLY A 17 2.20 -4.64 6.85
N GLY A 18 1.15 -5.29 7.37
CA GLY A 18 0.46 -6.39 6.69
C GLY A 18 -0.39 -5.87 5.54
N LEU A 19 -0.17 -6.31 4.30
CA LEU A 19 -0.91 -5.77 3.14
C LEU A 19 -2.26 -6.45 2.91
N MET A 20 -3.33 -5.68 3.00
CA MET A 20 -4.67 -6.04 2.54
C MET A 20 -5.04 -5.24 1.30
N LEU A 21 -5.40 -5.97 0.25
CA LEU A 21 -5.94 -5.49 -1.03
C LEU A 21 -7.48 -5.44 -0.97
N PRO A 22 -8.14 -4.86 -1.99
CA PRO A 22 -9.60 -4.76 -2.01
C PRO A 22 -10.35 -6.09 -1.87
N ASP A 23 -9.72 -7.20 -2.28
CA ASP A 23 -10.29 -8.55 -2.20
C ASP A 23 -9.74 -9.40 -1.03
N GLY A 24 -8.97 -8.79 -0.12
CA GLY A 24 -8.49 -9.43 1.09
C GLY A 24 -6.97 -9.39 1.24
N TRP A 25 -6.42 -10.33 2.01
CA TRP A 25 -4.99 -10.38 2.27
C TRP A 25 -4.21 -10.63 0.98
N TYR A 26 -3.15 -9.85 0.76
CA TYR A 26 -2.08 -10.27 -0.11
C TYR A 26 -1.34 -11.42 0.60
N GLY A 27 -1.15 -12.57 -0.04
CA GLY A 27 -0.55 -13.73 0.63
C GLY A 27 -1.28 -14.18 1.91
N ARG A 28 -0.52 -14.60 2.93
CA ARG A 28 -1.04 -15.10 4.21
C ARG A 28 -0.93 -14.02 5.30
N PRO A 29 -1.94 -13.80 6.15
CA PRO A 29 -1.96 -12.69 7.11
C PRO A 29 -0.68 -12.51 7.94
N PHE A 30 -0.06 -13.59 8.43
CA PHE A 30 1.12 -13.53 9.30
C PHE A 30 2.48 -13.60 8.58
N ASP A 31 2.48 -13.97 7.30
CA ASP A 31 3.69 -14.05 6.46
C ASP A 31 3.82 -12.84 5.51
N ASN A 32 2.93 -11.86 5.64
CA ASN A 32 2.73 -10.80 4.66
C ASN A 32 3.14 -9.41 5.16
N MET A 33 4.30 -9.33 5.82
CA MET A 33 4.81 -8.09 6.40
C MET A 33 5.73 -7.39 5.41
N HIS A 34 5.30 -6.24 4.93
CA HIS A 34 6.03 -5.47 3.93
C HIS A 34 6.64 -4.21 4.54
N ARG A 35 7.85 -3.86 4.09
CA ARG A 35 8.49 -2.56 4.38
C ARG A 35 8.34 -1.62 3.20
N LEU A 36 8.18 -0.33 3.48
CA LEU A 36 8.29 0.68 2.44
C LEU A 36 9.77 0.89 2.08
N VAL A 37 10.07 0.86 0.78
CA VAL A 37 11.42 1.16 0.26
C VAL A 37 11.48 2.55 -0.33
N SER A 38 10.49 2.93 -1.14
CA SER A 38 10.42 4.27 -1.72
C SER A 38 9.01 4.59 -2.19
N ILE A 39 8.78 5.89 -2.41
CA ILE A 39 7.54 6.42 -3.00
C ILE A 39 7.91 7.29 -4.19
N SER A 40 7.29 7.01 -5.34
CA SER A 40 7.31 7.85 -6.53
C SER A 40 5.93 8.49 -6.70
N GLU A 41 5.90 9.79 -7.01
CA GLU A 41 4.67 10.53 -7.28
C GLU A 41 4.89 11.35 -8.54
N ARG A 42 4.10 11.06 -9.59
CA ARG A 42 4.22 11.74 -10.89
C ARG A 42 2.88 11.76 -11.60
N ASP A 43 2.51 12.89 -12.18
CA ASP A 43 1.33 13.04 -13.05
C ASP A 43 0.02 12.50 -12.43
N GLY A 44 -0.14 12.67 -11.11
CA GLY A 44 -1.33 12.20 -10.37
C GLY A 44 -1.34 10.70 -10.06
N GLN A 45 -0.28 9.98 -10.41
CA GLN A 45 -0.04 8.59 -10.04
C GLN A 45 0.90 8.52 -8.83
N LEU A 46 0.59 7.61 -7.91
CA LEU A 46 1.39 7.32 -6.73
C LEU A 46 1.85 5.87 -6.77
N GLU A 47 3.16 5.64 -6.79
CA GLU A 47 3.75 4.32 -6.73
C GLU A 47 4.44 4.10 -5.38
N LEU A 48 4.07 3.01 -4.71
CA LEU A 48 4.73 2.52 -3.50
C LEU A 48 5.56 1.30 -3.85
N PHE A 49 6.86 1.40 -3.64
CA PHE A 49 7.77 0.26 -3.73
C PHE A 49 7.85 -0.36 -2.34
N VAL A 50 7.26 -1.53 -2.19
CA VAL A 50 7.22 -2.27 -0.93
C VAL A 50 8.05 -3.55 -1.10
N ASP A 51 8.93 -3.85 -0.16
CA ASP A 51 9.96 -4.90 -0.26
C ASP A 51 10.94 -4.79 -1.45
N GLY A 52 11.03 -3.62 -2.08
CA GLY A 52 11.98 -3.32 -3.16
C GLY A 52 11.29 -3.26 -4.52
N PRO A 53 11.99 -3.56 -5.62
CA PRO A 53 11.38 -3.55 -6.96
C PRO A 53 10.44 -4.74 -7.21
N GLU A 54 10.34 -5.68 -6.28
CA GLU A 54 9.59 -6.94 -6.43
C GLU A 54 8.09 -6.81 -6.18
N LEU A 55 7.65 -5.78 -5.44
CA LEU A 55 6.25 -5.49 -5.22
C LEU A 55 5.99 -3.97 -5.29
N VAL A 56 5.21 -3.57 -6.29
CA VAL A 56 4.86 -2.17 -6.53
C VAL A 56 3.34 -2.01 -6.49
N LEU A 57 2.87 -1.08 -5.66
CA LEU A 57 1.47 -0.65 -5.63
C LEU A 57 1.35 0.67 -6.38
N ARG A 58 0.76 0.65 -7.57
CA ARG A 58 0.56 1.83 -8.41
C ARG A 58 -0.89 2.29 -8.33
N PHE A 59 -1.11 3.44 -7.71
CA PHE A 59 -2.42 4.04 -7.56
C PHE A 59 -2.65 5.12 -8.60
N GLU A 60 -3.83 5.10 -9.21
CA GLU A 60 -4.38 6.20 -10.00
C GLU A 60 -5.59 6.79 -9.29
N GLY A 61 -5.64 8.12 -9.18
CA GLY A 61 -6.76 8.83 -8.57
C GLY A 61 -6.96 8.50 -7.08
N LEU A 62 -5.87 8.33 -6.33
CA LEU A 62 -5.94 8.10 -4.88
C LEU A 62 -6.48 9.34 -4.16
N ALA A 63 -7.67 9.22 -3.57
CA ALA A 63 -8.36 10.36 -2.97
C ALA A 63 -7.91 10.66 -1.53
N SER A 64 -7.52 9.65 -0.76
CA SER A 64 -7.16 9.83 0.65
C SER A 64 -6.15 8.81 1.15
N VAL A 65 -5.35 9.25 2.12
CA VAL A 65 -4.52 8.42 2.98
C VAL A 65 -4.80 8.84 4.42
N LYS A 66 -5.24 7.90 5.25
CA LYS A 66 -5.59 8.16 6.64
C LYS A 66 -5.17 7.01 7.55
N LYS A 67 -4.95 7.32 8.82
CA LYS A 67 -4.82 6.30 9.84
C LYS A 67 -6.22 5.93 10.36
N GLU A 68 -6.49 4.64 10.49
CA GLU A 68 -7.67 4.13 11.17
C GLU A 68 -7.22 3.23 12.33
N GLY A 69 -7.30 3.74 13.55
CA GLY A 69 -6.62 3.13 14.69
C GLY A 69 -5.10 3.09 14.47
N ALA A 70 -4.52 1.89 14.49
CA ALA A 70 -3.11 1.68 14.20
C ALA A 70 -2.80 1.48 12.70
N ASP A 71 -3.82 1.23 11.88
CA ASP A 71 -3.67 0.84 10.47
C ASP A 71 -3.55 2.06 9.57
N LEU A 72 -2.93 1.88 8.40
CA LEU A 72 -2.89 2.89 7.33
C LEU A 72 -3.84 2.47 6.22
N VAL A 73 -4.82 3.32 5.90
CA VAL A 73 -5.81 3.08 4.86
C VAL A 73 -5.59 4.05 3.71
N LEU A 74 -5.43 3.49 2.51
CA LEU A 74 -5.22 4.19 1.25
C LEU A 74 -6.46 3.96 0.36
N GLY A 75 -7.23 5.02 0.13
CA GLY A 75 -8.39 4.98 -0.74
C GLY A 75 -9.44 6.03 -0.35
N PRO A 76 -10.56 6.10 -1.09
CA PRO A 76 -10.79 5.36 -2.33
C PRO A 76 -9.80 5.76 -3.44
N PHE A 77 -9.56 4.86 -4.38
CA PHE A 77 -8.79 5.12 -5.60
C PHE A 77 -9.64 4.83 -6.85
N VAL A 78 -9.18 5.24 -8.03
CA VAL A 78 -9.82 4.89 -9.32
C VAL A 78 -9.31 3.54 -9.80
N GLU A 79 -7.99 3.37 -9.81
CA GLU A 79 -7.34 2.12 -10.16
C GLU A 79 -6.15 1.84 -9.23
N LEU A 80 -5.93 0.56 -8.96
CA LEU A 80 -4.71 0.05 -8.35
C LEU A 80 -4.16 -1.07 -9.22
N ALA A 81 -2.91 -0.92 -9.69
CA ALA A 81 -2.12 -2.02 -10.22
C ALA A 81 -1.13 -2.51 -9.16
N VAL A 82 -1.25 -3.78 -8.78
CA VAL A 82 -0.32 -4.50 -7.92
C VAL A 82 0.60 -5.30 -8.83
N VAL A 83 1.84 -4.86 -8.97
CA VAL A 83 2.84 -5.51 -9.81
C VAL A 83 3.77 -6.31 -8.90
N SER A 84 3.73 -7.63 -9.00
CA SER A 84 4.59 -8.53 -8.25
C SER A 84 5.43 -9.41 -9.17
N SER A 85 6.72 -9.61 -8.82
CA SER A 85 7.57 -10.62 -9.46
C SER A 85 7.07 -12.06 -9.23
N GLN A 86 6.34 -12.30 -8.13
CA GLN A 86 5.87 -13.64 -7.73
C GLN A 86 4.50 -13.99 -8.29
N THR A 87 3.57 -13.02 -8.28
CA THR A 87 2.16 -13.27 -8.65
C THR A 87 1.74 -12.59 -9.96
N GLY A 88 2.65 -11.89 -10.64
CA GLY A 88 2.34 -11.07 -11.80
C GLY A 88 1.57 -9.80 -11.43
N THR A 89 0.85 -9.24 -12.42
CA THR A 89 0.09 -7.99 -12.25
C THR A 89 -1.38 -8.27 -11.95
N ARG A 90 -1.90 -7.69 -10.86
CA ARG A 90 -3.34 -7.64 -10.54
C ARG A 90 -3.84 -6.21 -10.61
N VAL A 91 -5.02 -6.00 -11.18
CA VAL A 91 -5.62 -4.67 -11.33
C VAL A 91 -6.97 -4.62 -10.64
N TYR A 92 -7.20 -3.58 -9.83
CA TYR A 92 -8.45 -3.31 -9.14
C TYR A 92 -9.06 -2.00 -9.65
N LYS A 93 -10.36 -2.01 -9.94
CA LYS A 93 -11.13 -0.82 -10.32
C LYS A 93 -11.87 -0.30 -9.08
N GLY A 94 -11.21 0.58 -8.36
CA GLY A 94 -11.67 1.11 -7.08
C GLY A 94 -11.48 0.18 -5.88
N GLY A 95 -11.64 0.75 -4.69
CA GLY A 95 -11.48 0.06 -3.42
C GLY A 95 -10.57 0.80 -2.45
N THR A 96 -10.09 0.06 -1.45
CA THR A 96 -9.13 0.55 -0.47
C THR A 96 -8.01 -0.48 -0.31
N VAL A 97 -6.81 0.00 -0.03
CA VAL A 97 -5.68 -0.80 0.44
C VAL A 97 -5.45 -0.47 1.90
N THR A 98 -5.21 -1.48 2.73
CA THR A 98 -4.89 -1.27 4.14
C THR A 98 -3.55 -1.91 4.45
N PHE A 99 -2.65 -1.17 5.08
CA PHE A 99 -1.52 -1.73 5.80
C PHE A 99 -1.91 -1.92 7.27
N LYS A 100 -2.07 -3.17 7.66
CA LYS A 100 -2.42 -3.61 9.01
C LYS A 100 -1.21 -3.56 9.93
N THR A 101 -1.36 -2.99 11.11
CA THR A 101 -0.41 -3.24 12.21
C THR A 101 -0.72 -4.62 12.78
N LEU A 102 0.21 -5.56 12.65
CA LEU A 102 0.10 -6.85 13.34
C LEU A 102 0.80 -6.73 14.70
N SER A 103 0.07 -7.00 15.77
CA SER A 103 0.65 -7.22 17.09
C SER A 103 1.27 -8.62 17.08
N LEU A 104 2.59 -8.71 17.20
CA LEU A 104 3.29 -9.96 17.52
C LEU A 104 3.05 -10.33 18.98
#